data_AF-A0A251X8B3-F1
#
_entry.id   AF-A0A251X8B3-F1
#
_cell.length_a   1.000
_cell.length_b   1.000
_cell.length_c   1.000
_cell.angle_alpha   90.00
_cell.angle_beta   90.00
_cell.angle_gamma   90.00
#
_symmetry.space_group_name_H-M   'P 1'
#
loop_
_entity.id
_entity.type
_entity.pdbx_description
1 polymer ?
#
loop_
_entity_poly.entity_id
_entity_poly.type
_entity_poly.pdbx_seq_one_letter_code
_entity_poly.pdbx_strand_id
1 'polypeptide(L)'
;MYTLITFIGKVHNKSGKYQTAKYRFSDNSVKETSLFGIALQEKLQVERLVVLGTSGSMWGVFVESFDLQDELIEKHSLLIDNANNDNDNDQFTQEQLDKLAPLLEKKLGISCELRLIPYGENEIEQADILQAIAKGIKEGDKVALDITHGLRHLPVITLISAFYLSRVYKVNIEGLYYGAFEMRQRHGEIVPVLKLDGLLNIANWVSALDSFDKDGDYDVFSELLEKDGMAKNKAELLKKAAFYERNFNLSKSNDALNSIDISSVNLTGITGVLFKDALEKRFKKSKGSSILERQKKLAEFYINNRDYVRGVIFLFEAFITSKMPCPSHDYKERNRVKEEYDTGKGCDAYKKLREIRNALAHGNEPSQTIKQYLKSEDELRRFLKKARTELFN
;
A
#
# COMPACT_ATOMS: atom_id res chain seq x y z
N MET A 1 4.26 0.18 -20.32
CA MET A 1 4.63 -1.18 -20.79
C MET A 1 4.04 -2.20 -19.83
N TYR A 2 3.55 -3.35 -20.31
CA TYR A 2 3.08 -4.45 -19.47
C TYR A 2 4.15 -5.54 -19.30
N THR A 3 4.64 -5.71 -18.07
CA THR A 3 5.69 -6.69 -17.73
C THR A 3 5.13 -7.84 -16.89
N LEU A 4 5.44 -9.10 -17.25
CA LEU A 4 5.32 -10.25 -16.36
C LEU A 4 6.67 -10.51 -15.69
N ILE A 5 6.67 -10.68 -14.37
CA ILE A 5 7.82 -11.16 -13.61
C ILE A 5 7.50 -12.57 -13.12
N THR A 6 8.34 -13.53 -13.48
CA THR A 6 8.18 -14.94 -13.13
C THR A 6 9.46 -15.49 -12.53
N PHE A 7 9.33 -16.48 -11.65
CA PHE A 7 10.47 -17.19 -11.08
C PHE A 7 10.63 -18.56 -11.74
N ILE A 8 11.84 -19.06 -11.70
CA ILE A 8 12.15 -20.48 -11.92
C ILE A 8 12.83 -21.03 -10.65
N GLY A 9 12.71 -22.34 -10.42
CA GLY A 9 13.31 -23.00 -9.28
C GLY A 9 14.03 -24.30 -9.65
N LYS A 10 14.38 -25.09 -8.62
CA LYS A 10 14.80 -26.49 -8.79
C LYS A 10 13.57 -27.41 -8.74
N VAL A 11 13.56 -28.44 -9.59
CA VAL A 11 12.60 -29.54 -9.49
C VAL A 11 13.25 -30.70 -8.75
N HIS A 12 12.55 -31.22 -7.74
CA HIS A 12 13.04 -32.31 -6.90
C HIS A 12 12.52 -33.70 -7.36
N ASN A 13 12.15 -33.85 -8.64
CA ASN A 13 11.64 -35.11 -9.17
C ASN A 13 12.75 -35.95 -9.81
N LYS A 14 12.55 -37.28 -9.86
CA LYS A 14 13.52 -38.24 -10.43
C LYS A 14 13.85 -37.99 -11.91
N SER A 15 13.01 -37.25 -12.62
CA SER A 15 13.17 -36.96 -14.05
C SER A 15 14.00 -35.70 -14.35
N GLY A 16 14.30 -34.86 -13.36
CA GLY A 16 15.03 -33.61 -13.56
C GLY A 16 14.32 -32.58 -14.46
N LYS A 17 13.02 -32.75 -14.73
CA LYS A 17 12.23 -31.91 -15.65
C LYS A 17 10.94 -31.43 -15.00
N TYR A 18 10.50 -30.22 -15.35
CA TYR A 18 9.17 -29.73 -14.95
C TYR A 18 8.07 -30.63 -15.54
N GLN A 19 7.10 -31.01 -14.72
CA GLN A 19 5.97 -31.81 -15.18
C GLN A 19 4.98 -30.92 -15.95
N THR A 20 4.60 -31.36 -17.16
CA THR A 20 3.53 -30.71 -17.93
C THR A 20 2.21 -30.77 -17.16
N ALA A 21 1.51 -29.64 -17.12
CA ALA A 21 0.23 -29.48 -16.45
C ALA A 21 -0.75 -28.66 -17.29
N LYS A 22 -2.04 -28.96 -17.10
CA LYS A 22 -3.16 -28.18 -17.65
C LYS A 22 -3.59 -27.14 -16.63
N TYR A 23 -3.28 -25.87 -16.90
CA TYR A 23 -3.62 -24.72 -16.06
C TYR A 23 -4.94 -24.11 -16.51
N ARG A 24 -5.92 -24.01 -15.61
CA ARG A 24 -7.21 -23.38 -15.86
C ARG A 24 -7.27 -21.99 -15.25
N PHE A 25 -7.51 -20.99 -16.09
CA PHE A 25 -7.70 -19.59 -15.69
C PHE A 25 -9.14 -19.31 -15.26
N SER A 26 -9.37 -18.13 -14.67
CA SER A 26 -10.69 -17.70 -14.16
C SER A 26 -11.79 -17.63 -15.22
N ASP A 27 -11.42 -17.40 -16.48
CA ASP A 27 -12.34 -17.41 -17.63
C ASP A 27 -12.56 -18.81 -18.22
N ASN A 28 -12.14 -19.86 -17.51
CA ASN A 28 -12.16 -21.26 -17.90
C ASN A 28 -11.27 -21.64 -19.09
N SER A 29 -10.47 -20.71 -19.62
CA SER A 29 -9.45 -21.07 -20.61
C SER A 29 -8.41 -21.99 -19.98
N VAL A 30 -7.91 -22.96 -20.76
CA VAL A 30 -6.93 -23.94 -20.31
C VAL A 30 -5.68 -23.83 -21.17
N LYS A 31 -4.52 -23.82 -20.53
CA LYS A 31 -3.20 -23.87 -21.19
C LYS A 31 -2.41 -25.04 -20.66
N GLU A 32 -1.82 -25.83 -21.54
CA GLU A 32 -1.00 -26.97 -21.19
C GLU A 32 0.47 -26.62 -21.39
N THR A 33 1.26 -26.63 -20.32
CA THR A 33 2.69 -26.29 -20.34
C THR A 33 3.41 -26.89 -19.13
N SER A 34 4.73 -27.03 -19.21
CA SER A 34 5.59 -27.35 -18.07
C SER A 34 6.02 -26.11 -17.28
N LEU A 35 5.94 -24.91 -17.89
CA LEU A 35 6.36 -23.64 -17.30
C LEU A 35 5.18 -22.67 -17.22
N PHE A 36 4.65 -22.47 -16.02
CA PHE A 36 3.43 -21.67 -15.85
C PHE A 36 3.60 -20.21 -16.32
N GLY A 37 4.75 -19.57 -16.03
CA GLY A 37 5.04 -18.21 -16.50
C GLY A 37 4.87 -18.02 -18.02
N ILE A 38 5.07 -19.07 -18.82
CA ILE A 38 4.86 -19.03 -20.28
C ILE A 38 3.38 -19.10 -20.66
N ALA A 39 2.59 -19.93 -19.99
CA ALA A 39 1.14 -19.88 -20.18
C ALA A 39 0.57 -18.52 -19.73
N LEU A 40 1.12 -17.95 -18.65
CA LEU A 40 0.67 -16.68 -18.11
C LEU A 40 1.03 -15.50 -19.00
N GLN A 41 2.25 -15.44 -19.55
CA GLN A 41 2.64 -14.34 -20.45
C GLN A 41 1.76 -14.29 -21.69
N GLU A 42 1.45 -15.45 -22.30
CA GLU A 42 0.54 -15.51 -23.46
C GLU A 42 -0.86 -15.07 -23.08
N LYS A 43 -1.35 -15.52 -21.91
CA LYS A 43 -2.69 -15.22 -21.44
C LYS A 43 -2.89 -13.73 -21.21
N LEU A 44 -1.87 -13.07 -20.66
CA LEU A 44 -1.90 -11.65 -20.33
C LEU A 44 -1.48 -10.76 -21.50
N GLN A 45 -0.94 -11.34 -22.58
CA GLN A 45 -0.41 -10.62 -23.74
C GLN A 45 0.57 -9.52 -23.34
N VAL A 46 1.55 -9.88 -22.50
CA VAL A 46 2.54 -8.93 -21.99
C VAL A 46 3.51 -8.49 -23.07
N GLU A 47 4.09 -7.29 -22.91
CA GLU A 47 5.10 -6.74 -23.81
C GLU A 47 6.53 -7.12 -23.38
N ARG A 48 6.69 -7.47 -22.10
CA ARG A 48 7.98 -7.86 -21.51
C ARG A 48 7.82 -9.03 -20.54
N LEU A 49 8.75 -9.98 -20.61
CA LEU A 49 8.92 -11.08 -19.67
C LEU A 49 10.24 -10.93 -18.91
N VAL A 50 10.18 -10.91 -17.59
CA VAL A 50 11.37 -10.95 -16.72
C VAL A 50 11.36 -12.29 -15.98
N VAL A 51 12.38 -13.11 -16.21
CA VAL A 51 12.54 -14.41 -15.55
C VAL A 51 13.64 -14.30 -14.51
N LEU A 52 13.30 -14.64 -13.27
CA LEU A 52 14.20 -14.59 -12.12
C LEU A 52 14.50 -16.00 -11.62
N GLY A 53 15.74 -16.25 -11.23
CA GLY A 53 16.13 -17.53 -10.65
C GLY A 53 17.47 -17.43 -9.94
N THR A 54 17.72 -18.31 -9.00
CA THR A 54 19.05 -18.44 -8.39
C THR A 54 20.04 -19.07 -9.38
N SER A 55 21.33 -19.02 -9.07
CA SER A 55 22.37 -19.68 -9.87
C SER A 55 22.10 -21.17 -10.07
N GLY A 56 21.55 -21.83 -9.04
CA GLY A 56 21.14 -23.23 -9.07
C GLY A 56 19.74 -23.50 -9.63
N SER A 57 19.03 -22.51 -10.18
CA SER A 57 17.74 -22.79 -10.81
C SER A 57 17.91 -23.56 -12.12
N MET A 58 16.88 -24.28 -12.57
CA MET A 58 16.96 -25.11 -13.78
C MET A 58 16.86 -24.28 -15.07
N TRP A 59 17.83 -23.38 -15.29
CA TRP A 59 17.93 -22.54 -16.48
C TRP A 59 18.09 -23.37 -17.76
N GLY A 60 18.83 -24.48 -17.73
CA GLY A 60 18.96 -25.40 -18.86
C GLY A 60 17.61 -25.95 -19.33
N VAL A 61 16.82 -26.52 -18.41
CA VAL A 61 15.46 -27.02 -18.69
C VAL A 61 14.53 -25.91 -19.18
N PHE A 62 14.67 -24.71 -18.62
CA PHE A 62 13.91 -23.55 -19.07
C PHE A 62 14.19 -23.24 -20.55
N VAL A 63 15.47 -23.18 -20.96
CA VAL A 63 15.86 -22.91 -22.35
C VAL A 63 15.45 -24.03 -23.30
N GLU A 64 15.65 -25.29 -22.92
CA GLU A 64 15.25 -26.47 -23.72
C GLU A 64 13.76 -26.47 -24.07
N SER A 65 12.91 -25.88 -23.21
CA SER A 65 11.46 -25.85 -23.44
C SER A 65 11.02 -25.03 -24.66
N PHE A 66 11.89 -24.19 -25.22
CA PHE A 66 11.56 -23.29 -26.33
C PHE A 66 11.94 -23.82 -27.72
N ASP A 67 12.54 -25.01 -27.81
CA ASP A 67 12.95 -25.66 -29.07
C ASP A 67 13.57 -24.64 -30.05
N LEU A 68 14.65 -24.03 -29.59
CA LEU A 68 15.38 -22.99 -30.32
C LEU A 68 16.22 -23.70 -31.40
N GLN A 69 15.93 -23.50 -32.69
CA GLN A 69 16.50 -24.26 -33.83
C GLN A 69 18.04 -24.44 -33.82
N ASP A 70 18.47 -25.54 -34.44
CA ASP A 70 19.77 -26.24 -34.35
C ASP A 70 21.07 -25.42 -34.48
N GLU A 71 21.14 -24.31 -35.25
CA GLU A 71 22.39 -23.52 -35.40
C GLU A 71 22.82 -22.80 -34.11
N LEU A 72 21.89 -22.55 -33.19
CA LEU A 72 22.17 -21.97 -31.87
C LEU A 72 22.40 -23.06 -30.81
N ILE A 73 21.88 -24.26 -31.02
CA ILE A 73 22.09 -25.40 -30.13
C ILE A 73 23.56 -25.81 -30.14
N GLU A 74 24.26 -25.86 -31.27
CA GLU A 74 25.68 -26.28 -31.26
C GLU A 74 26.61 -25.33 -30.48
N LYS A 75 26.39 -24.01 -30.57
CA LYS A 75 27.18 -23.00 -29.82
C LYS A 75 26.82 -22.92 -28.33
N HIS A 76 25.58 -23.28 -27.98
CA HIS A 76 25.05 -23.10 -26.62
C HIS A 76 24.81 -24.43 -25.88
N SER A 77 24.82 -25.58 -26.55
CA SER A 77 24.95 -26.91 -25.95
C SER A 77 26.22 -26.97 -25.13
N LEU A 78 27.32 -26.33 -25.56
CA LEU A 78 28.51 -26.18 -24.71
C LEU A 78 28.22 -25.40 -23.40
N LEU A 79 27.31 -24.43 -23.39
CA LEU A 79 26.95 -23.69 -22.17
C LEU A 79 26.00 -24.50 -21.27
N ILE A 80 25.11 -25.30 -21.86
CA ILE A 80 24.19 -26.20 -21.16
C ILE A 80 24.94 -27.43 -20.62
N ASP A 81 25.82 -28.04 -21.42
CA ASP A 81 26.66 -29.20 -21.08
C ASP A 81 27.74 -28.84 -20.06
N ASN A 82 28.34 -27.64 -20.14
CA ASN A 82 29.25 -27.15 -19.08
C ASN A 82 28.52 -26.84 -17.77
N ALA A 83 27.22 -26.52 -17.81
CA ALA A 83 26.41 -26.31 -16.62
C ALA A 83 25.85 -27.62 -16.03
N ASN A 84 25.74 -28.69 -16.83
CA ASN A 84 25.19 -29.99 -16.44
C ASN A 84 26.26 -31.01 -15.98
N ASN A 85 27.55 -30.74 -16.21
CA ASN A 85 28.66 -31.63 -15.87
C ASN A 85 29.40 -31.20 -14.58
N ASP A 86 28.73 -31.19 -13.42
CA ASP A 86 29.33 -31.66 -12.15
C ASP A 86 28.42 -31.43 -10.95
N ASN A 87 28.39 -32.43 -10.08
CA ASN A 87 27.82 -32.36 -8.74
C ASN A 87 28.38 -31.13 -7.98
N ASP A 88 27.47 -30.39 -7.32
CA ASP A 88 27.70 -29.27 -6.39
C ASP A 88 28.09 -27.88 -6.97
N ASN A 89 28.27 -27.69 -8.28
CA ASN A 89 28.59 -26.37 -8.87
C ASN A 89 27.59 -25.87 -9.94
N ASP A 90 26.29 -26.13 -9.72
CA ASP A 90 25.16 -25.59 -10.51
C ASP A 90 25.13 -24.05 -10.56
N GLN A 91 25.93 -23.39 -11.39
CA GLN A 91 25.92 -21.92 -11.45
C GLN A 91 25.95 -21.40 -12.88
N PHE A 92 24.76 -21.12 -13.43
CA PHE A 92 24.64 -20.17 -14.52
C PHE A 92 25.19 -18.80 -14.07
N THR A 93 25.90 -18.11 -14.96
CA THR A 93 26.33 -16.72 -14.74
C THR A 93 25.37 -15.75 -15.43
N GLN A 94 25.31 -14.50 -14.96
CA GLN A 94 24.48 -13.48 -15.59
C GLN A 94 24.87 -13.25 -17.06
N GLU A 95 26.17 -13.33 -17.39
CA GLU A 95 26.65 -13.18 -18.77
C GLU A 95 26.10 -14.27 -19.71
N GLN A 96 25.95 -15.50 -19.21
CA GLN A 96 25.33 -16.58 -19.99
C GLN A 96 23.84 -16.31 -20.21
N LEU A 97 23.13 -15.85 -19.18
CA LEU A 97 21.71 -15.49 -19.29
C LEU A 97 21.47 -14.31 -20.26
N ASP A 98 22.35 -13.30 -20.22
CA ASP A 98 22.28 -12.15 -21.13
C ASP A 98 22.46 -12.56 -22.61
N LYS A 99 23.24 -13.60 -22.88
CA LYS A 99 23.39 -14.17 -24.24
C LYS A 99 22.17 -14.98 -24.69
N LEU A 100 21.41 -15.55 -23.75
CA LEU A 100 20.22 -16.35 -24.03
C LEU A 100 18.96 -15.50 -24.21
N ALA A 101 18.87 -14.37 -23.51
CA ALA A 101 17.70 -13.49 -23.55
C ALA A 101 17.27 -13.10 -24.98
N PRO A 102 18.14 -12.65 -25.91
CA PRO A 102 17.74 -12.29 -27.28
C PRO A 102 17.14 -13.45 -28.09
N LEU A 103 17.52 -14.70 -27.77
CA LEU A 103 16.98 -15.88 -28.45
C LEU A 103 15.53 -16.11 -28.03
N LEU A 104 15.27 -15.94 -26.73
CA LEU A 104 13.94 -16.00 -26.17
C LEU A 104 13.06 -14.85 -26.73
N GLU A 105 13.62 -13.65 -26.84
CA GLU A 105 12.94 -12.51 -27.47
C GLU A 105 12.51 -12.82 -28.90
N LYS A 106 13.42 -13.39 -29.71
CA LYS A 106 13.11 -13.78 -31.09
C LYS A 106 12.02 -14.85 -31.16
N LYS A 107 12.01 -15.81 -30.22
CA LYS A 107 11.01 -16.89 -30.19
C LYS A 107 9.64 -16.41 -29.73
N LEU A 108 9.60 -15.60 -28.68
CA LEU A 108 8.35 -15.14 -28.06
C LEU A 108 7.79 -13.86 -28.71
N GLY A 109 8.61 -13.09 -29.43
CA GLY A 109 8.21 -11.83 -30.05
C GLY A 109 7.99 -10.68 -29.06
N ILE A 110 8.51 -10.81 -27.83
CA ILE A 110 8.38 -9.83 -26.74
C ILE A 110 9.76 -9.58 -26.12
N SER A 111 9.93 -8.47 -25.39
CA SER A 111 11.19 -8.24 -24.68
C SER A 111 11.35 -9.25 -23.55
N CYS A 112 12.54 -9.80 -23.38
CA CYS A 112 12.84 -10.85 -22.42
C CYS A 112 14.11 -10.50 -21.66
N GLU A 113 14.03 -10.59 -20.34
CA GLU A 113 15.20 -10.41 -19.48
C GLU A 113 15.31 -11.61 -18.55
N LEU A 114 16.49 -12.22 -18.50
CA LEU A 114 16.80 -13.32 -17.60
C LEU A 114 17.74 -12.78 -16.53
N ARG A 115 17.39 -12.88 -15.25
CA ARG A 115 18.19 -12.30 -14.16
C ARG A 115 18.46 -13.30 -13.07
N LEU A 116 19.72 -13.39 -12.67
CA LEU A 116 20.10 -14.09 -11.45
C LEU A 116 19.70 -13.27 -10.24
N ILE A 117 19.20 -13.96 -9.23
CA ILE A 117 18.91 -13.42 -7.91
C ILE A 117 19.67 -14.24 -6.85
N PRO A 118 20.01 -13.64 -5.70
CA PRO A 118 20.58 -14.40 -4.58
C PRO A 118 19.52 -15.34 -3.96
N TYR A 119 19.95 -16.19 -3.04
CA TYR A 119 19.06 -17.13 -2.36
C TYR A 119 18.11 -16.45 -1.36
N GLY A 120 18.44 -15.24 -0.88
CA GLY A 120 17.58 -14.46 0.00
C GLY A 120 17.70 -14.88 1.47
N GLU A 121 18.88 -15.35 1.89
CA GLU A 121 19.11 -15.92 3.21
C GLU A 121 19.13 -14.87 4.33
N ASN A 122 19.45 -13.63 3.97
CA ASN A 122 19.55 -12.49 4.88
C ASN A 122 18.86 -11.25 4.29
N GLU A 123 18.71 -10.21 5.11
CA GLU A 123 18.02 -8.97 4.73
C GLU A 123 18.61 -8.29 3.49
N ILE A 124 19.94 -8.31 3.33
CA ILE A 124 20.62 -7.69 2.19
C ILE A 124 20.25 -8.44 0.91
N GLU A 125 20.37 -9.76 0.91
CA GLU A 125 19.99 -10.57 -0.26
C GLU A 125 18.50 -10.45 -0.59
N GLN A 126 17.63 -10.35 0.43
CA GLN A 126 16.19 -10.13 0.22
C GLN A 126 15.93 -8.78 -0.44
N ALA A 127 16.65 -7.73 -0.03
CA ALA A 127 16.59 -6.42 -0.66
C ALA A 127 17.13 -6.45 -2.10
N ASP A 128 18.18 -7.23 -2.37
CA ASP A 128 18.72 -7.42 -3.72
C ASP A 128 17.72 -8.12 -4.65
N ILE A 129 16.93 -9.08 -4.14
CA ILE A 129 15.82 -9.69 -4.90
C ILE A 129 14.77 -8.63 -5.26
N LEU A 130 14.39 -7.77 -4.30
CA LEU A 130 13.45 -6.66 -4.55
C LEU A 130 13.99 -5.69 -5.62
N GLN A 131 15.28 -5.35 -5.56
CA GLN A 131 15.92 -4.51 -6.58
C GLN A 131 15.95 -5.20 -7.94
N ALA A 132 16.25 -6.50 -7.98
CA ALA A 132 16.22 -7.28 -9.21
C ALA A 132 14.82 -7.35 -9.83
N ILE A 133 13.75 -7.39 -9.02
CA ILE A 133 12.36 -7.29 -9.46
C ILE A 133 12.07 -5.89 -10.02
N ALA A 134 12.52 -4.83 -9.33
CA ALA A 134 12.23 -3.45 -9.71
C ALA A 134 13.08 -2.92 -10.88
N LYS A 135 14.20 -3.57 -11.21
CA LYS A 135 15.13 -3.11 -12.25
C LYS A 135 14.39 -2.94 -13.59
N GLY A 136 14.53 -1.75 -14.17
CA GLY A 136 13.94 -1.42 -15.47
C GLY A 136 12.42 -1.27 -15.46
N ILE A 137 11.78 -1.20 -14.30
CA ILE A 137 10.35 -0.86 -14.15
C ILE A 137 10.22 0.66 -13.98
N LYS A 138 9.25 1.29 -14.65
CA LYS A 138 9.05 2.75 -14.66
C LYS A 138 7.69 3.15 -14.08
N GLU A 139 7.57 4.41 -13.67
CA GLU A 139 6.30 4.99 -13.22
C GLU A 139 5.20 4.82 -14.28
N GLY A 140 4.03 4.34 -13.84
CA GLY A 140 2.90 4.05 -14.71
C GLY A 140 2.97 2.72 -15.49
N ASP A 141 4.03 1.92 -15.35
CA ASP A 141 4.06 0.58 -15.94
C ASP A 141 3.01 -0.34 -15.31
N LYS A 142 2.61 -1.36 -16.08
CA LYS A 142 1.75 -2.43 -15.62
C LYS A 142 2.61 -3.65 -15.30
N VAL A 143 2.38 -4.27 -14.15
CA VAL A 143 3.17 -5.42 -13.71
C VAL A 143 2.26 -6.56 -13.26
N ALA A 144 2.54 -7.76 -13.76
CA ALA A 144 2.01 -9.01 -13.24
C ALA A 144 3.14 -9.81 -12.58
N LEU A 145 2.82 -10.52 -11.51
CA LEU A 145 3.77 -11.31 -10.74
C LEU A 145 3.31 -12.77 -10.68
N ASP A 146 4.20 -13.70 -11.02
CA ASP A 146 3.99 -15.14 -10.86
C ASP A 146 4.77 -15.65 -9.64
N ILE A 147 4.09 -16.35 -8.73
CA ILE A 147 4.69 -16.94 -7.52
C ILE A 147 4.67 -18.49 -7.53
N THR A 148 4.55 -19.10 -8.71
CA THR A 148 4.35 -20.55 -8.85
C THR A 148 5.61 -21.37 -8.56
N HIS A 149 6.77 -20.86 -8.98
CA HIS A 149 8.04 -21.57 -8.88
C HIS A 149 9.04 -20.82 -7.98
N GLY A 150 10.08 -21.54 -7.56
CA GLY A 150 11.14 -21.00 -6.71
C GLY A 150 11.08 -21.53 -5.27
N LEU A 151 11.97 -21.00 -4.43
CA LEU A 151 12.03 -21.34 -3.00
C LEU A 151 10.79 -20.80 -2.29
N ARG A 152 10.37 -21.49 -1.21
CA ARG A 152 9.08 -21.22 -0.54
C ARG A 152 8.93 -19.82 0.05
N HIS A 153 10.04 -19.11 0.31
CA HIS A 153 10.04 -17.73 0.79
C HIS A 153 9.98 -16.68 -0.34
N LEU A 154 10.35 -17.03 -1.59
CA LEU A 154 10.27 -16.10 -2.72
C LEU A 154 8.84 -15.59 -3.00
N PRO A 155 7.77 -16.39 -2.87
CA PRO A 155 6.40 -15.87 -2.93
C PRO A 155 6.10 -14.75 -1.93
N VAL A 156 6.63 -14.84 -0.69
CA VAL A 156 6.45 -13.81 0.34
C VAL A 156 7.21 -12.56 -0.06
N ILE A 157 8.45 -12.69 -0.52
CA ILE A 157 9.26 -11.59 -1.03
C ILE A 157 8.59 -10.91 -2.23
N THR A 158 7.99 -11.70 -3.13
CA THR A 158 7.26 -11.22 -4.30
C THR A 158 6.01 -10.44 -3.91
N LEU A 159 5.25 -10.92 -2.91
CA LEU A 159 4.13 -10.17 -2.36
C LEU A 159 4.58 -8.82 -1.78
N ILE A 160 5.68 -8.79 -1.02
CA ILE A 160 6.26 -7.53 -0.52
C ILE A 160 6.73 -6.64 -1.67
N SER A 161 7.30 -7.23 -2.72
CA SER A 161 7.74 -6.51 -3.93
C SER A 161 6.57 -5.85 -4.64
N ALA A 162 5.39 -6.47 -4.67
CA ALA A 162 4.19 -5.86 -5.24
C ALA A 162 3.84 -4.53 -4.53
N PHE A 163 3.92 -4.50 -3.19
CA PHE A 163 3.70 -3.27 -2.42
C PHE A 163 4.81 -2.24 -2.66
N TYR A 164 6.05 -2.68 -2.64
CA TYR A 164 7.22 -1.83 -2.88
C TYR A 164 7.14 -1.16 -4.25
N LEU A 165 6.88 -1.92 -5.31
CA LEU A 165 6.70 -1.39 -6.66
C LEU A 165 5.53 -0.41 -6.74
N SER A 166 4.37 -0.76 -6.17
CA SER A 166 3.19 0.10 -6.18
C SER A 166 3.45 1.45 -5.49
N ARG A 167 4.25 1.46 -4.41
CA ARG A 167 4.46 2.65 -3.58
C ARG A 167 5.65 3.50 -4.02
N VAL A 168 6.75 2.87 -4.37
CA VAL A 168 8.03 3.54 -4.70
C VAL A 168 8.12 3.85 -6.18
N TYR A 169 7.74 2.89 -7.02
CA TYR A 169 7.76 3.04 -8.48
C TYR A 169 6.41 3.47 -9.06
N LYS A 170 5.34 3.54 -8.24
CA LYS A 170 4.00 3.97 -8.66
C LYS A 170 3.50 3.22 -9.89
N VAL A 171 3.70 1.91 -9.91
CA VAL A 171 3.23 1.02 -10.98
C VAL A 171 1.82 0.53 -10.68
N ASN A 172 1.13 0.06 -11.72
CA ASN A 172 -0.10 -0.68 -11.56
C ASN A 172 0.18 -2.19 -11.48
N ILE A 173 -0.08 -2.80 -10.32
CA ILE A 173 -0.02 -4.26 -10.18
C ILE A 173 -1.33 -4.86 -10.74
N GLU A 174 -1.27 -5.43 -11.93
CA GLU A 174 -2.43 -6.02 -12.63
C GLU A 174 -2.87 -7.36 -12.02
N GLY A 175 -1.93 -8.07 -11.37
CA GLY A 175 -2.24 -9.28 -10.64
C GLY A 175 -1.04 -10.01 -10.06
N LEU A 176 -1.32 -10.77 -9.01
CA LEU A 176 -0.44 -11.78 -8.42
C LEU A 176 -1.04 -13.15 -8.75
N TYR A 177 -0.29 -14.00 -9.44
CA TYR A 177 -0.79 -15.27 -9.99
C TYR A 177 -0.06 -16.47 -9.39
N TYR A 178 -0.80 -17.55 -9.16
CA TYR A 178 -0.28 -18.80 -8.65
C TYR A 178 -0.91 -20.00 -9.37
N GLY A 179 -0.11 -20.77 -10.09
CA GLY A 179 -0.48 -22.07 -10.63
C GLY A 179 -0.44 -23.14 -9.53
N ALA A 180 -1.59 -23.42 -8.91
CA ALA A 180 -1.65 -24.25 -7.71
C ALA A 180 -1.57 -25.75 -8.03
N PHE A 181 -0.40 -26.23 -8.46
CA PHE A 181 -0.19 -27.60 -8.96
C PHE A 181 -0.66 -28.70 -7.99
N GLU A 182 -0.48 -28.47 -6.69
CA GLU A 182 -0.89 -29.38 -5.62
C GLU A 182 -2.42 -29.50 -5.50
N MET A 183 -3.19 -28.53 -5.99
CA MET A 183 -4.65 -28.55 -5.95
C MET A 183 -5.27 -29.36 -7.10
N ARG A 184 -4.51 -29.80 -8.10
CA ARG A 184 -5.06 -30.42 -9.32
C ARG A 184 -6.00 -31.59 -9.06
N GLN A 185 -5.72 -32.42 -8.06
CA GLN A 185 -6.55 -33.59 -7.71
C GLN A 185 -7.96 -33.17 -7.28
N ARG A 186 -8.09 -32.05 -6.57
CA ARG A 186 -9.39 -31.48 -6.14
C ARG A 186 -10.18 -30.87 -7.30
N HIS A 187 -9.53 -30.68 -8.45
CA HIS A 187 -10.09 -30.01 -9.62
C HIS A 187 -10.10 -30.91 -10.88
N GLY A 188 -10.05 -32.24 -10.69
CA GLY A 188 -10.15 -33.21 -11.78
C GLY A 188 -8.89 -33.29 -12.65
N GLU A 189 -7.71 -33.36 -12.02
CA GLU A 189 -6.38 -33.35 -12.65
C GLU A 189 -6.05 -32.09 -13.46
N ILE A 190 -6.74 -30.98 -13.16
CA ILE A 190 -6.50 -29.68 -13.78
C ILE A 190 -6.00 -28.72 -12.70
N VAL A 191 -4.88 -28.05 -12.96
CA VAL A 191 -4.28 -27.10 -12.04
C VAL A 191 -5.07 -25.78 -12.08
N PRO A 192 -5.69 -25.35 -10.98
CA PRO A 192 -6.35 -24.05 -10.96
C PRO A 192 -5.29 -22.92 -10.90
N VAL A 193 -5.50 -21.87 -11.68
CA VAL A 193 -4.74 -20.62 -11.58
C VAL A 193 -5.46 -19.72 -10.60
N LEU A 194 -4.82 -19.43 -9.46
CA LEU A 194 -5.34 -18.53 -8.45
C LEU A 194 -4.84 -17.11 -8.72
N LYS A 195 -5.76 -16.14 -8.67
CA LYS A 195 -5.42 -14.72 -8.58
C LYS A 195 -5.43 -14.31 -7.11
N LEU A 196 -4.30 -13.82 -6.62
CA LEU A 196 -4.05 -13.50 -5.21
C LEU A 196 -3.96 -11.99 -4.94
N ASP A 197 -4.40 -11.17 -5.90
CA ASP A 197 -4.50 -9.72 -5.78
C ASP A 197 -5.46 -9.26 -4.67
N GLY A 198 -6.38 -10.11 -4.22
CA GLY A 198 -7.16 -9.87 -3.00
C GLY A 198 -6.30 -9.59 -1.74
N LEU A 199 -5.10 -10.16 -1.66
CA LEU A 199 -4.15 -9.88 -0.56
C LEU A 199 -3.61 -8.45 -0.63
N LEU A 200 -3.42 -7.92 -1.85
CA LEU A 200 -3.00 -6.54 -2.06
C LEU A 200 -4.09 -5.57 -1.58
N ASN A 201 -5.36 -5.91 -1.82
CA ASN A 201 -6.50 -5.14 -1.33
C ASN A 201 -6.56 -5.10 0.21
N ILE A 202 -6.29 -6.21 0.89
CA ILE A 202 -6.21 -6.26 2.37
C ILE A 202 -5.15 -5.31 2.89
N ALA A 203 -3.95 -5.35 2.30
CA ALA A 203 -2.85 -4.49 2.76
C ALA A 203 -3.11 -3.00 2.47
N ASN A 204 -3.77 -2.66 1.36
CA ASN A 204 -4.21 -1.28 1.11
C ASN A 204 -5.16 -0.79 2.20
N TRP A 205 -6.06 -1.65 2.67
CA TRP A 205 -6.94 -1.35 3.81
C TRP A 205 -6.21 -1.14 5.12
N VAL A 206 -5.22 -2.00 5.43
CA VAL A 206 -4.35 -1.83 6.61
C VAL A 206 -3.64 -0.47 6.54
N SER A 207 -3.02 -0.14 5.40
CA SER A 207 -2.35 1.16 5.21
C SER A 207 -3.32 2.34 5.36
N ALA A 208 -4.56 2.22 4.87
CA ALA A 208 -5.56 3.28 4.99
C ALA A 208 -5.98 3.49 6.46
N LEU A 209 -6.13 2.41 7.23
CA LEU A 209 -6.41 2.50 8.66
C LEU A 209 -5.27 3.18 9.43
N ASP A 210 -4.03 2.83 9.14
CA ASP A 210 -2.85 3.45 9.77
C ASP A 210 -2.76 4.94 9.45
N SER A 211 -2.98 5.32 8.17
CA SER A 211 -3.03 6.73 7.76
C SER A 211 -4.17 7.49 8.45
N PHE A 212 -5.36 6.90 8.55
CA PHE A 212 -6.47 7.51 9.27
C PHE A 212 -6.15 7.69 10.76
N ASP A 213 -5.59 6.68 11.42
CA ASP A 213 -5.27 6.75 12.85
C ASP A 213 -4.23 7.83 13.14
N LYS A 214 -3.30 8.06 12.21
CA LYS A 214 -2.29 9.12 12.31
C LYS A 214 -2.85 10.52 12.04
N ASP A 215 -3.63 10.69 10.96
CA ASP A 215 -3.95 12.02 10.41
C ASP A 215 -5.42 12.43 10.52
N GLY A 216 -6.30 11.49 10.85
CA GLY A 216 -7.75 11.67 10.89
C GLY A 216 -8.38 11.78 9.50
N ASP A 217 -7.66 11.35 8.46
CA ASP A 217 -8.02 11.59 7.08
C ASP A 217 -9.03 10.58 6.54
N TYR A 218 -10.28 10.98 6.37
CA TYR A 218 -11.32 10.11 5.82
C TYR A 218 -11.14 9.78 4.32
N ASP A 219 -10.38 10.60 3.58
CA ASP A 219 -10.21 10.44 2.13
C ASP A 219 -9.52 9.11 1.77
N VAL A 220 -8.64 8.61 2.65
CA VAL A 220 -7.92 7.33 2.45
C VAL A 220 -8.84 6.13 2.23
N PHE A 221 -10.11 6.22 2.65
CA PHE A 221 -11.10 5.16 2.46
C PHE A 221 -11.97 5.34 1.21
N SER A 222 -11.92 6.50 0.53
CA SER A 222 -12.86 6.85 -0.53
C SER A 222 -12.80 5.87 -1.71
N GLU A 223 -11.61 5.68 -2.28
CA GLU A 223 -11.40 4.76 -3.41
C GLU A 223 -11.61 3.30 -3.01
N LEU A 224 -11.24 2.93 -1.77
CA LEU A 224 -11.38 1.56 -1.28
C LEU A 224 -12.85 1.18 -1.12
N LEU A 225 -13.66 2.07 -0.55
CA LEU A 225 -15.10 1.86 -0.39
C LEU A 225 -15.81 1.89 -1.73
N GLU A 226 -15.41 2.76 -2.67
CA GLU A 226 -15.95 2.77 -4.04
C GLU A 226 -15.71 1.42 -4.75
N LYS A 227 -14.48 0.88 -4.64
CA LYS A 227 -14.14 -0.45 -5.18
C LYS A 227 -14.91 -1.59 -4.51
N ASP A 228 -15.29 -1.44 -3.24
CA ASP A 228 -16.10 -2.43 -2.50
C ASP A 228 -17.62 -2.24 -2.67
N GLY A 229 -18.05 -1.39 -3.60
CA GLY A 229 -19.46 -1.25 -3.98
C GLY A 229 -20.18 -0.03 -3.39
N MET A 230 -19.48 0.87 -2.68
CA MET A 230 -20.05 2.17 -2.31
C MET A 230 -20.27 3.01 -3.56
N ALA A 231 -21.45 3.63 -3.68
CA ALA A 231 -21.72 4.57 -4.77
C ALA A 231 -20.71 5.73 -4.76
N LYS A 232 -20.14 6.05 -5.93
CA LYS A 232 -19.12 7.08 -6.11
C LYS A 232 -19.45 8.42 -5.45
N ASN A 233 -20.70 8.87 -5.55
CA ASN A 233 -21.15 10.11 -4.92
C ASN A 233 -21.06 10.09 -3.38
N LYS A 234 -21.23 8.92 -2.74
CA LYS A 234 -21.03 8.74 -1.29
C LYS A 234 -19.54 8.69 -0.94
N ALA A 235 -18.73 8.01 -1.75
CA ALA A 235 -17.27 8.01 -1.56
C ALA A 235 -16.68 9.44 -1.65
N GLU A 236 -17.18 10.26 -2.56
CA GLU A 236 -16.79 11.68 -2.70
C GLU A 236 -17.15 12.54 -1.47
N LEU A 237 -18.15 12.15 -0.66
CA LEU A 237 -18.44 12.86 0.59
C LEU A 237 -17.32 12.67 1.63
N LEU A 238 -16.57 11.56 1.60
CA LEU A 238 -15.41 11.35 2.47
C LEU A 238 -14.30 12.34 2.14
N LYS A 239 -14.04 12.55 0.84
CA LYS A 239 -13.08 13.54 0.35
C LYS A 239 -13.45 14.95 0.79
N LYS A 240 -14.74 15.31 0.63
CA LYS A 240 -15.28 16.60 1.08
C LYS A 240 -15.17 16.77 2.59
N ALA A 241 -15.51 15.73 3.36
CA ALA A 241 -15.41 15.75 4.80
C ALA A 241 -13.98 16.03 5.27
N ALA A 242 -13.00 15.32 4.70
CA ALA A 242 -11.58 15.51 4.98
C ALA A 242 -11.12 16.92 4.59
N PHE A 243 -11.45 17.39 3.38
CA PHE A 243 -11.13 18.73 2.89
C PHE A 243 -11.66 19.83 3.83
N TYR A 244 -12.91 19.73 4.25
CA TYR A 244 -13.51 20.73 5.12
C TYR A 244 -12.93 20.69 6.54
N GLU A 245 -12.59 19.52 7.08
CA GLU A 245 -11.93 19.41 8.39
C GLU A 245 -10.53 20.04 8.38
N ARG A 246 -9.73 19.79 7.34
CA ARG A 246 -8.39 20.38 7.18
C ARG A 246 -8.39 21.90 7.06
N ASN A 247 -9.48 22.46 6.51
CA ASN A 247 -9.70 23.90 6.41
C ASN A 247 -10.53 24.46 7.58
N PHE A 248 -10.64 23.72 8.68
CA PHE A 248 -11.34 24.10 9.91
C PHE A 248 -12.85 24.40 9.74
N ASN A 249 -13.47 24.00 8.63
CA ASN A 249 -14.90 24.13 8.38
C ASN A 249 -15.65 22.88 8.89
N LEU A 250 -15.76 22.77 10.21
CA LEU A 250 -16.35 21.59 10.84
C LEU A 250 -17.84 21.40 10.55
N SER A 251 -18.58 22.47 10.26
CA SER A 251 -20.00 22.35 9.90
C SER A 251 -20.16 21.56 8.60
N LYS A 252 -19.52 22.01 7.52
CA LYS A 252 -19.60 21.33 6.23
C LYS A 252 -19.01 19.92 6.27
N SER A 253 -17.96 19.72 7.07
CA SER A 253 -17.40 18.39 7.30
C SER A 253 -18.41 17.47 8.01
N ASN A 254 -19.11 17.96 9.03
CA ASN A 254 -20.18 17.21 9.73
C ASN A 254 -21.32 16.85 8.78
N ASP A 255 -21.77 17.80 7.96
CA ASP A 255 -22.87 17.58 7.01
C ASP A 255 -22.51 16.46 6.03
N ALA A 256 -21.27 16.47 5.52
CA ALA A 256 -20.76 15.42 4.66
C ALA A 256 -20.70 14.05 5.37
N LEU A 257 -20.16 13.99 6.59
CA LEU A 257 -20.05 12.73 7.35
C LEU A 257 -21.41 12.16 7.78
N ASN A 258 -22.34 13.02 8.21
CA ASN A 258 -23.69 12.60 8.62
C ASN A 258 -24.50 12.07 7.44
N SER A 259 -24.20 12.52 6.22
CA SER A 259 -24.82 12.04 4.98
C SER A 259 -24.33 10.65 4.54
N ILE A 260 -23.26 10.12 5.15
CA ILE A 260 -22.71 8.80 4.85
C ILE A 260 -23.11 7.84 5.95
N ASP A 261 -24.00 6.88 5.70
CA ASP A 261 -24.24 5.78 6.64
C ASP A 261 -23.39 4.55 6.30
N ILE A 262 -22.23 4.42 6.96
CA ILE A 262 -21.29 3.30 6.75
C ILE A 262 -21.89 1.97 7.17
N SER A 263 -22.72 1.92 8.22
CA SER A 263 -23.37 0.68 8.65
C SER A 263 -24.37 0.14 7.61
N SER A 264 -24.91 1.01 6.75
CA SER A 264 -25.82 0.65 5.66
C SER A 264 -25.11 0.29 4.35
N VAL A 265 -23.79 0.48 4.26
CA VAL A 265 -23.05 0.12 3.05
C VAL A 265 -22.99 -1.40 3.01
N ASN A 266 -23.60 -1.98 1.98
CA ASN A 266 -23.49 -3.42 1.72
C ASN A 266 -22.10 -3.71 1.15
N LEU A 267 -21.12 -3.75 2.05
CA LEU A 267 -19.74 -4.09 1.75
C LEU A 267 -19.68 -5.59 1.51
N THR A 268 -19.80 -6.01 0.26
CA THR A 268 -19.81 -7.44 -0.11
C THR A 268 -18.42 -7.99 -0.38
N GLY A 269 -17.40 -7.14 -0.49
CA GLY A 269 -16.02 -7.55 -0.70
C GLY A 269 -15.25 -7.77 0.60
N ILE A 270 -13.92 -7.83 0.49
CA ILE A 270 -13.02 -8.12 1.61
C ILE A 270 -13.12 -7.05 2.72
N THR A 271 -13.55 -5.84 2.35
CA THR A 271 -13.80 -4.73 3.26
C THR A 271 -14.86 -5.06 4.28
N GLY A 272 -16.01 -5.58 3.84
CA GLY A 272 -17.13 -5.90 4.71
C GLY A 272 -16.84 -7.07 5.64
N VAL A 273 -16.01 -8.01 5.19
CA VAL A 273 -15.65 -9.21 5.95
C VAL A 273 -14.65 -8.90 7.06
N LEU A 274 -13.62 -8.08 6.79
CA LEU A 274 -12.50 -7.91 7.72
C LEU A 274 -12.46 -6.54 8.41
N PHE A 275 -12.93 -5.48 7.75
CA PHE A 275 -12.65 -4.10 8.17
C PHE A 275 -13.88 -3.32 8.64
N LYS A 276 -15.08 -3.90 8.55
CA LYS A 276 -16.35 -3.24 8.92
C LYS A 276 -16.33 -2.69 10.35
N ASP A 277 -16.02 -3.53 11.34
CA ASP A 277 -16.02 -3.10 12.75
C ASP A 277 -14.97 -2.01 13.03
N ALA A 278 -13.80 -2.15 12.40
CA ALA A 278 -12.72 -1.19 12.52
C ALA A 278 -13.11 0.19 11.94
N LEU A 279 -13.83 0.20 10.82
CA LEU A 279 -14.40 1.41 10.21
C LEU A 279 -15.50 2.01 11.07
N GLU A 280 -16.50 1.23 11.47
CA GLU A 280 -17.63 1.70 12.26
C GLU A 280 -17.17 2.37 13.56
N LYS A 281 -16.19 1.79 14.26
CA LYS A 281 -15.60 2.37 15.47
C LYS A 281 -14.97 3.75 15.23
N ARG A 282 -14.34 3.97 14.07
CA ARG A 282 -13.68 5.23 13.72
C ARG A 282 -14.69 6.31 13.34
N PHE A 283 -15.68 5.96 12.53
CA PHE A 283 -16.70 6.91 12.09
C PHE A 283 -17.78 7.21 13.13
N LYS A 284 -18.07 6.28 14.06
CA LYS A 284 -18.98 6.55 15.17
C LYS A 284 -18.45 7.68 16.08
N LYS A 285 -17.13 7.84 16.19
CA LYS A 285 -16.52 8.91 17.00
C LYS A 285 -16.76 10.31 16.43
N SER A 286 -16.94 10.42 15.10
CA SER A 286 -17.06 11.69 14.39
C SER A 286 -18.50 12.15 14.13
N LYS A 287 -19.49 11.26 14.21
CA LYS A 287 -20.91 11.58 13.99
C LYS A 287 -21.64 12.12 15.22
N GLY A 288 -22.68 12.92 14.99
CA GLY A 288 -23.70 13.29 15.99
C GLY A 288 -23.23 14.12 17.20
N SER A 289 -21.98 14.61 17.18
CA SER A 289 -21.43 15.46 18.24
C SER A 289 -21.73 16.92 17.94
N SER A 290 -21.99 17.73 18.98
CA SER A 290 -22.04 19.19 18.84
C SER A 290 -20.70 19.73 18.29
N ILE A 291 -20.72 20.93 17.70
CA ILE A 291 -19.50 21.57 17.17
C ILE A 291 -18.42 21.66 18.26
N LEU A 292 -18.80 22.04 19.48
CA LEU A 292 -17.90 22.13 20.62
C LEU A 292 -17.26 20.76 20.96
N GLU A 293 -18.06 19.71 21.07
CA GLU A 293 -17.55 18.38 21.39
C GLU A 293 -16.66 17.83 20.29
N ARG A 294 -16.96 18.14 19.03
CA ARG A 294 -16.09 17.78 17.91
C ARG A 294 -14.76 18.52 17.96
N GLN A 295 -14.75 19.83 18.21
CA GLN A 295 -13.51 20.60 18.36
C GLN A 295 -12.64 20.06 19.50
N LYS A 296 -13.24 19.74 20.67
CA LYS A 296 -12.51 19.12 21.79
C LYS A 296 -11.89 17.76 21.42
N LYS A 297 -12.67 16.89 20.76
CA LYS A 297 -12.18 15.57 20.31
C LYS A 297 -11.06 15.70 19.28
N LEU A 298 -11.19 16.61 18.31
CA LEU A 298 -10.15 16.85 17.31
C LEU A 298 -8.90 17.45 17.92
N ALA A 299 -9.04 18.39 18.87
CA ALA A 299 -7.90 18.93 19.62
C ALA A 299 -7.13 17.81 20.32
N GLU A 300 -7.83 16.94 21.05
CA GLU A 300 -7.21 15.79 21.71
C GLU A 300 -6.58 14.80 20.72
N PHE A 301 -7.29 14.48 19.63
CA PHE A 301 -6.80 13.59 18.58
C PHE A 301 -5.47 14.09 17.99
N TYR A 302 -5.43 15.34 17.54
CA TYR A 302 -4.23 15.91 16.91
C TYR A 302 -3.07 16.09 17.89
N ILE A 303 -3.34 16.51 19.14
CA ILE A 303 -2.31 16.59 20.19
C ILE A 303 -1.72 15.21 20.48
N ASN A 304 -2.55 14.16 20.57
CA ASN A 304 -2.07 12.79 20.80
C ASN A 304 -1.27 12.25 19.61
N ASN A 305 -1.62 12.66 18.40
CA ASN A 305 -0.93 12.30 17.16
C ASN A 305 0.24 13.22 16.78
N ARG A 306 0.67 14.09 17.71
CA ARG A 306 1.80 15.02 17.56
C ARG A 306 1.62 16.06 16.44
N ASP A 307 0.37 16.29 16.01
CA ASP A 307 0.03 17.42 15.15
C ASP A 307 -0.36 18.62 16.02
N TYR A 308 0.67 19.32 16.49
CA TYR A 308 0.48 20.41 17.43
C TYR A 308 -0.24 21.60 16.82
N VAL A 309 -0.01 21.93 15.55
CA VAL A 309 -0.63 23.09 14.88
C VAL A 309 -2.15 22.92 14.82
N ARG A 310 -2.66 21.81 14.27
CA ARG A 310 -4.10 21.55 14.24
C ARG A 310 -4.65 21.39 15.65
N GLY A 311 -3.92 20.69 16.52
CA GLY A 311 -4.29 20.48 17.91
C GLY A 311 -4.55 21.78 18.68
N VAL A 312 -3.63 22.75 18.63
CA VAL A 312 -3.79 24.04 19.33
C VAL A 312 -4.87 24.92 18.70
N ILE A 313 -5.06 24.86 17.38
CA ILE A 313 -6.14 25.59 16.69
C ILE A 313 -7.49 25.04 17.17
N PHE A 314 -7.72 23.73 17.12
CA PHE A 314 -8.98 23.16 17.58
C PHE A 314 -9.21 23.37 19.08
N LEU A 315 -8.16 23.33 19.91
CA LEU A 315 -8.27 23.62 21.34
C LEU A 315 -8.70 25.07 21.58
N PHE A 316 -8.11 26.01 20.84
CA PHE A 316 -8.46 27.43 20.89
C PHE A 316 -9.90 27.66 20.42
N GLU A 317 -10.30 27.09 19.28
CA GLU A 317 -11.67 27.23 18.76
C GLU A 317 -12.71 26.60 19.69
N ALA A 318 -12.38 25.45 20.31
CA ALA A 318 -13.24 24.83 21.32
C ALA A 318 -13.47 25.77 22.51
N PHE A 319 -12.41 26.43 22.99
CA PHE A 319 -12.56 27.38 24.09
C PHE A 319 -13.46 28.55 23.70
N ILE A 320 -13.23 29.19 22.55
CA ILE A 320 -14.07 30.30 22.08
C ILE A 320 -15.52 29.84 21.93
N THR A 321 -15.74 28.69 21.29
CA THR A 321 -17.09 28.12 21.08
C THR A 321 -17.78 27.83 22.41
N SER A 322 -17.05 27.39 23.44
CA SER A 322 -17.62 27.15 24.78
C SER A 322 -18.11 28.42 25.50
N LYS A 323 -17.64 29.59 25.09
CA LYS A 323 -18.02 30.89 25.66
C LYS A 323 -19.09 31.61 24.84
N MET A 324 -19.45 31.06 23.68
CA MET A 324 -20.54 31.59 22.86
C MET A 324 -21.91 31.26 23.50
N PRO A 325 -22.90 32.18 23.46
CA PRO A 325 -24.23 31.95 24.01
C PRO A 325 -24.97 30.80 23.33
N CYS A 326 -24.78 30.66 22.01
CA CYS A 326 -25.24 29.54 21.22
C CYS A 326 -24.02 28.96 20.48
N PRO A 327 -23.64 27.69 20.74
CA PRO A 327 -22.56 27.01 20.02
C PRO A 327 -22.95 26.73 18.56
N SER A 328 -23.03 27.80 17.77
CA SER A 328 -23.38 27.80 16.35
C SER A 328 -22.21 28.33 15.52
N HIS A 329 -22.30 28.22 14.20
CA HIS A 329 -21.29 28.72 13.27
C HIS A 329 -21.44 30.22 12.95
N ASP A 330 -21.92 31.02 13.91
CA ASP A 330 -22.01 32.47 13.73
C ASP A 330 -20.61 33.10 13.85
N TYR A 331 -20.04 33.45 12.69
CA TYR A 331 -18.73 34.06 12.57
C TYR A 331 -18.62 35.41 13.29
N LYS A 332 -19.69 36.22 13.29
CA LYS A 332 -19.68 37.54 13.93
C LYS A 332 -19.64 37.39 15.44
N GLU A 333 -20.49 36.51 15.98
CA GLU A 333 -20.53 36.24 17.41
C GLU A 333 -19.22 35.59 17.89
N ARG A 334 -18.68 34.65 17.12
CA ARG A 334 -17.39 34.02 17.41
C ARG A 334 -16.27 35.05 17.48
N ASN A 335 -16.23 36.02 16.57
CA ASN A 335 -15.21 37.08 16.59
C ASN A 335 -15.40 38.06 17.76
N ARG A 336 -16.64 38.44 18.08
CA ARG A 336 -16.98 39.25 19.25
C ARG A 336 -16.45 38.60 20.54
N VAL A 337 -16.76 37.33 20.75
CA VAL A 337 -16.29 36.56 21.91
C VAL A 337 -14.76 36.50 21.92
N LYS A 338 -14.12 36.19 20.79
CA LYS A 338 -12.65 36.19 20.71
C LYS A 338 -12.05 37.53 21.12
N GLU A 339 -12.58 38.65 20.63
CA GLU A 339 -12.09 40.00 20.97
C GLU A 339 -12.23 40.31 22.47
N GLU A 340 -13.34 39.94 23.10
CA GLU A 340 -13.53 40.11 24.56
C GLU A 340 -12.48 39.35 25.39
N TYR A 341 -12.16 38.12 24.99
CA TYR A 341 -11.14 37.31 25.66
C TYR A 341 -9.72 37.78 25.32
N ASP A 342 -9.51 38.32 24.12
CA ASP A 342 -8.22 38.86 23.71
C ASP A 342 -7.85 40.16 24.43
N THR A 343 -8.85 40.98 24.79
CA THR A 343 -8.68 42.33 25.35
C THR A 343 -8.77 42.39 26.88
N GLY A 344 -9.44 41.44 27.55
CA GLY A 344 -9.57 41.53 29.01
C GLY A 344 -10.02 40.28 29.75
N LYS A 345 -10.86 39.41 29.14
CA LYS A 345 -11.43 38.25 29.84
C LYS A 345 -10.56 36.98 29.80
N GLY A 346 -9.46 36.99 29.05
CA GLY A 346 -8.55 35.86 28.92
C GLY A 346 -7.81 35.49 30.21
N CYS A 347 -8.00 34.25 30.67
CA CYS A 347 -7.15 33.68 31.71
C CYS A 347 -5.71 33.46 31.20
N ASP A 348 -4.77 33.20 32.12
CA ASP A 348 -3.36 32.97 31.78
C ASP A 348 -3.18 31.81 30.78
N ALA A 349 -3.89 30.69 30.98
CA ALA A 349 -3.89 29.55 30.07
C ALA A 349 -4.33 29.93 28.65
N TYR A 350 -5.38 30.74 28.52
CA TYR A 350 -5.86 31.21 27.22
C TYR A 350 -4.82 32.10 26.52
N LYS A 351 -4.23 33.05 27.24
CA LYS A 351 -3.20 33.96 26.71
C LYS A 351 -1.99 33.18 26.20
N LYS A 352 -1.52 32.20 26.98
CA LYS A 352 -0.40 31.32 26.61
C LYS A 352 -0.75 30.42 25.42
N LEU A 353 -1.94 29.82 25.40
CA LEU A 353 -2.41 29.00 24.28
C LEU A 353 -2.48 29.82 22.98
N ARG A 354 -3.02 31.05 23.04
CA ARG A 354 -3.08 31.97 21.90
C ARG A 354 -1.70 32.27 21.34
N GLU A 355 -0.74 32.56 22.23
CA GLU A 355 0.63 32.87 21.83
C GLU A 355 1.34 31.65 21.22
N ILE A 356 1.18 30.46 21.82
CA ILE A 356 1.68 29.19 21.25
C ILE A 356 1.08 28.96 19.87
N ARG A 357 -0.24 29.11 19.71
CA ARG A 357 -0.91 28.96 18.41
C ARG A 357 -0.31 29.90 17.37
N ASN A 358 -0.11 31.17 17.73
CA ASN A 358 0.48 32.15 16.81
C ASN A 358 1.94 31.82 16.46
N ALA A 359 2.74 31.39 17.44
CA ALA A 359 4.12 30.98 17.22
C ALA A 359 4.20 29.75 16.30
N LEU A 360 3.36 28.73 16.53
CA LEU A 360 3.30 27.51 15.72
C LEU A 360 2.75 27.75 14.30
N ALA A 361 1.77 28.65 14.15
CA ALA A 361 1.13 28.91 12.86
C ALA A 361 1.90 29.91 11.97
N HIS A 362 2.60 30.89 12.57
CA HIS A 362 3.26 31.97 11.84
C HIS A 362 4.80 31.96 11.96
N GLY A 363 5.37 31.13 12.83
CA GLY A 363 6.81 31.13 13.10
C GLY A 363 7.30 32.38 13.84
N ASN A 364 6.39 33.15 14.45
CA ASN A 364 6.74 34.36 15.19
C ASN A 364 7.61 34.05 16.40
N GLU A 365 8.54 34.94 16.73
CA GLU A 365 9.35 34.80 17.95
C GLU A 365 8.44 34.89 19.20
N PRO A 366 8.31 33.80 19.98
CA PRO A 366 7.48 33.82 21.17
C PRO A 366 8.18 34.52 22.33
N SER A 367 7.42 34.94 23.33
CA SER A 367 7.96 35.41 24.61
C SER A 367 8.84 34.35 25.28
N GLN A 368 9.71 34.79 26.19
CA GLN A 368 10.59 33.89 26.93
C GLN A 368 9.82 32.80 27.70
N THR A 369 8.63 33.14 28.21
CA THR A 369 7.73 32.21 28.88
C THR A 369 7.20 31.14 27.94
N ILE A 370 6.88 31.47 26.69
CA ILE A 370 6.39 30.48 25.72
C ILE A 370 7.53 29.65 25.14
N LYS A 371 8.71 30.25 24.94
CA LYS A 371 9.92 29.51 24.52
C LYS A 371 10.16 28.29 25.41
N GLN A 372 9.91 28.37 26.72
CA GLN A 372 10.10 27.22 27.62
C GLN A 372 9.21 26.01 27.28
N TYR A 373 7.98 26.23 26.81
CA TYR A 373 7.06 25.16 26.43
C TYR A 373 7.41 24.57 25.06
N LEU A 374 7.99 25.39 24.18
CA LEU A 374 8.40 24.97 22.83
C LEU A 374 9.82 24.37 22.78
N LYS A 375 10.53 24.31 23.91
CA LYS A 375 11.87 23.71 24.00
C LYS A 375 11.87 22.20 23.77
N SER A 376 10.79 21.51 24.11
CA SER A 376 10.66 20.07 23.90
C SER A 376 9.21 19.64 23.71
N GLU A 377 9.03 18.48 23.08
CA GLU A 377 7.71 17.88 22.86
C GLU A 377 6.98 17.63 24.20
N ASP A 378 7.70 17.16 25.22
CA ASP A 378 7.11 16.82 26.52
C ASP A 378 6.60 18.04 27.29
N GLU A 379 7.33 19.17 27.23
CA GLU A 379 6.88 20.42 27.87
C GLU A 379 5.62 20.96 27.18
N LEU A 380 5.59 20.96 25.85
CA LEU A 380 4.42 21.39 25.08
C LEU A 380 3.20 20.52 25.41
N ARG A 381 3.35 19.20 25.41
CA ARG A 381 2.24 18.27 25.71
C ARG A 381 1.73 18.44 27.14
N ARG A 382 2.63 18.57 28.12
CA ARG A 382 2.27 18.83 29.53
C ARG A 382 1.49 20.13 29.65
N PHE A 383 1.97 21.20 29.01
CA PHE A 383 1.27 22.47 28.97
C PHE A 383 -0.13 22.32 28.35
N LEU A 384 -0.25 21.73 27.15
CA LEU A 384 -1.54 21.63 26.45
C LEU A 384 -2.55 20.79 27.23
N LYS A 385 -2.12 19.72 27.89
CA LYS A 385 -2.98 18.90 28.76
C LYS A 385 -3.48 19.71 29.96
N LYS A 386 -2.60 20.48 30.62
CA LYS A 386 -2.94 21.35 31.74
C LYS A 386 -3.87 22.49 31.32
N ALA A 387 -3.54 23.18 30.23
CA ALA A 387 -4.33 24.26 29.67
C ALA A 387 -5.74 23.80 29.30
N ARG A 388 -5.90 22.60 28.70
CA ARG A 388 -7.23 22.04 28.44
C ARG A 388 -8.07 21.93 29.71
N THR A 389 -7.51 21.41 30.79
CA THR A 389 -8.21 21.30 32.08
C THR A 389 -8.60 22.67 32.62
N GLU A 390 -7.70 23.65 32.58
CA GLU A 390 -7.95 25.02 33.09
C GLU A 390 -8.94 25.83 32.23
N LEU A 391 -9.08 25.51 30.94
CA LEU A 391 -9.97 26.23 30.03
C LEU A 391 -11.43 25.78 30.11
N PHE A 392 -11.67 24.52 30.50
CA PHE A 392 -13.00 23.90 30.51
C PHE A 392 -13.51 23.46 31.88
N ASN A 393 -12.70 23.59 32.93
CA ASN A 393 -13.15 23.59 34.33
C ASN A 393 -13.35 25.02 34.81
#